data_AF-A0A1B2HSK9-F1
#
_entry.id   AF-A0A1B2HSK9-F1
#
_cell.length_a   1.000
_cell.length_b   1.000
_cell.length_c   1.000
_cell.angle_alpha   90.00
_cell.angle_beta   90.00
_cell.angle_gamma   90.00
#
_symmetry.space_group_name_H-M   'P 1'
#
loop_
_entity.id
_entity.type
_entity.pdbx_description
1 polymer ?
#
loop_
_entity_poly.entity_id
_entity_poly.type
_entity_poly.pdbx_seq_one_letter_code
_entity_poly.pdbx_strand_id
1 'polypeptide(L)'
;MTTATPFTAGATPGVNALPTPPSGWPIGSYATYEEAQRAVDHLADNDFPVADVTIVGVEPMIVERVTGRLTWGRVLGAGAASGAWFGLFVGLLLGMFSTGGAIAPIITGLLVGTVFGVTAAAIRYAATRGRRDFASVTQLVAGRYDVLSHPRSAERGKDMLTKLAWRS
;
A
#
# COMPACT_ATOMS: atom_id res chain seq x y z
N MET A 1 -0.26 9.00 9.90
CA MET A 1 0.30 9.59 8.68
C MET A 1 1.06 8.47 7.99
N THR A 2 0.52 7.93 6.91
CA THR A 2 1.08 6.76 6.21
C THR A 2 1.55 7.24 4.85
N THR A 3 2.81 7.67 4.77
CA THR A 3 3.45 8.10 3.53
C THR A 3 3.88 6.87 2.75
N ALA A 4 2.98 6.34 1.91
CA ALA A 4 3.38 5.50 0.80
C ALA A 4 3.92 6.44 -0.30
N THR A 5 5.23 6.61 -0.36
CA THR A 5 5.88 7.33 -1.46
C THR A 5 5.78 6.47 -2.72
N PRO A 6 5.08 6.92 -3.78
CA PRO A 6 5.13 6.23 -5.07
C PRO A 6 6.54 6.39 -5.64
N PHE A 7 7.16 5.28 -6.06
CA PHE A 7 8.36 5.28 -6.88
C PHE A 7 8.10 6.11 -8.15
N THR A 8 8.51 7.38 -8.11
CA THR A 8 8.44 8.27 -9.27
C THR A 8 9.73 8.07 -10.04
N ALA A 9 9.69 7.18 -11.03
CA ALA A 9 10.81 6.92 -11.92
C ALA A 9 11.04 8.12 -12.84
N GLY A 10 11.93 9.03 -12.43
CA GLY A 10 12.49 10.05 -13.30
C GLY A 10 13.65 9.47 -14.10
N ALA A 11 13.38 8.71 -15.17
CA ALA A 11 14.35 8.40 -16.21
C ALA A 11 13.62 7.98 -17.49
N THR A 12 13.96 8.60 -18.61
CA THR A 12 13.44 8.34 -19.95
C THR A 12 13.53 6.82 -20.26
N PRO A 13 12.41 6.12 -20.52
CA PRO A 13 12.45 4.68 -20.76
C PRO A 13 13.10 4.37 -22.11
N GLY A 14 14.36 3.91 -22.06
CA GLY A 14 14.90 3.08 -23.13
C GLY A 14 14.14 1.76 -23.16
N VAL A 15 13.53 1.45 -24.30
CA VAL A 15 12.84 0.21 -24.62
C VAL A 15 13.70 -1.00 -24.16
N ASN A 16 13.22 -1.75 -23.16
CA ASN A 16 13.86 -2.95 -22.56
C ASN A 16 14.96 -2.74 -21.50
N ALA A 17 14.89 -1.73 -20.63
CA ALA A 17 15.65 -1.78 -19.38
C ALA A 17 14.92 -2.67 -18.35
N LEU A 18 15.40 -3.90 -18.16
CA LEU A 18 15.04 -4.68 -16.98
C LEU A 18 15.40 -3.86 -15.72
N PRO A 19 14.60 -3.91 -14.64
CA PRO A 19 14.94 -3.23 -13.39
C PRO A 19 16.34 -3.65 -12.94
N THR A 20 17.32 -2.77 -13.15
CA THR A 20 18.70 -3.01 -12.79
C THR A 20 18.91 -2.45 -11.38
N PRO A 21 19.56 -3.19 -10.47
CA PRO A 21 19.87 -2.66 -9.15
C PRO A 21 20.59 -1.30 -9.27
N PRO A 22 20.25 -0.32 -8.41
CA PRO A 22 20.94 0.95 -8.39
C PRO A 22 22.44 0.73 -8.23
N SER A 23 23.23 1.43 -9.03
CA SER A 23 24.69 1.38 -8.97
C SER A 23 25.21 2.30 -7.87
N GLY A 24 26.31 1.90 -7.21
CA GLY A 24 26.91 2.70 -6.15
C GLY A 24 27.59 1.85 -5.10
N TRP A 25 28.35 2.50 -4.22
CA TRP A 25 29.04 1.87 -3.11
C TRP A 25 28.33 2.26 -1.81
N PRO A 26 28.00 1.30 -0.92
CA PRO A 26 27.35 1.62 0.34
C PRO A 26 28.31 2.41 1.24
N ILE A 27 27.88 3.62 1.61
CA ILE A 27 28.61 4.52 2.50
C ILE A 27 28.04 4.53 3.93
N GLY A 28 26.85 3.95 4.12
CA GLY A 28 26.21 3.73 5.42
C GLY A 28 25.01 2.80 5.32
N SER A 29 24.69 2.13 6.42
CA SER A 29 23.55 1.20 6.55
C SER A 29 22.77 1.52 7.82
N TYR A 30 21.45 1.63 7.69
CA TYR A 30 20.56 2.10 8.74
C TYR A 30 19.33 1.19 8.88
N ALA A 31 18.76 1.11 10.08
CA ALA A 31 17.62 0.23 10.33
C ALA A 31 16.31 0.85 9.82
N THR A 32 16.23 2.18 9.86
CA THR A 32 15.02 2.93 9.48
C THR A 32 15.30 3.89 8.33
N TYR A 33 14.23 4.25 7.60
CA TYR A 33 14.34 5.24 6.54
C TYR A 33 14.69 6.62 7.10
N GLU A 34 14.17 6.96 8.28
CA GLU A 34 14.43 8.22 8.96
C GLU A 34 15.92 8.40 9.33
N GLU A 35 16.58 7.33 9.76
CA GLU A 35 18.03 7.34 10.01
C GLU A 35 18.84 7.52 8.73
N ALA A 36 18.47 6.81 7.65
CA ALA A 36 19.09 6.97 6.34
C ALA A 36 18.89 8.39 5.79
N GLN A 37 17.70 8.96 5.97
CA GLN A 37 17.40 10.33 5.58
C GLN A 37 18.25 11.32 6.37
N ARG A 38 18.36 11.15 7.70
CA ARG A 38 19.23 11.99 8.54
C ARG A 38 20.69 11.94 8.09
N ALA A 39 21.16 10.78 7.65
CA ALA A 39 22.51 10.63 7.10
C ALA A 39 22.68 11.41 5.79
N VAL A 40 21.69 11.35 4.89
CA VAL A 40 21.69 12.15 3.64
C VAL A 40 21.59 13.64 3.92
N ASP A 41 20.76 14.05 4.88
CA ASP A 41 20.64 15.45 5.31
C ASP A 41 21.98 15.95 5.86
N HIS A 42 22.67 15.15 6.68
CA HIS A 42 24.00 15.48 7.17
C HIS A 42 25.03 15.63 6.04
N LEU A 43 24.98 14.78 5.02
CA LEU A 43 25.83 14.91 3.83
C LEU A 43 25.52 16.21 3.08
N ALA A 44 24.24 16.55 2.91
CA ALA A 44 23.79 17.78 2.26
C ALA A 44 24.32 19.03 2.98
N ASP A 45 24.21 19.05 4.32
CA ASP A 45 24.67 20.14 5.17
C ASP A 45 26.20 20.37 5.13
N ASN A 46 26.97 19.38 4.65
CA ASN A 46 28.43 19.42 4.56
C ASN A 46 28.95 19.50 3.11
N ASP A 47 28.15 20.08 2.21
CA ASP A 47 28.48 20.29 0.80
C ASP A 47 28.85 18.99 0.05
N PHE A 48 28.26 17.87 0.45
CA PHE A 48 28.37 16.63 -0.31
C PHE A 48 27.46 16.65 -1.54
N PRO A 49 27.88 16.14 -2.71
CA PRO A 49 27.04 16.08 -3.90
C PRO A 49 25.91 15.06 -3.71
N VAL A 50 24.78 15.47 -3.11
CA VAL A 50 23.61 14.60 -2.86
C VAL A 50 22.98 14.04 -4.13
N ALA A 51 23.23 14.65 -5.28
CA ALA A 51 22.84 14.10 -6.58
C ALA A 51 23.52 12.76 -6.89
N ASP A 52 24.66 12.47 -6.25
CA ASP A 52 25.39 11.20 -6.36
C ASP A 52 24.92 10.17 -5.31
N VAL A 53 23.94 10.50 -4.46
CA VAL A 53 23.49 9.67 -3.34
C VAL A 53 22.15 9.00 -3.66
N THR A 54 22.03 7.72 -3.31
CA THR A 54 20.79 6.95 -3.47
C THR A 54 20.50 6.15 -2.20
N ILE A 55 19.31 6.31 -1.63
CA ILE A 55 18.84 5.47 -0.52
C ILE A 55 18.19 4.22 -1.10
N VAL A 56 18.64 3.04 -0.69
CA VAL A 56 18.17 1.75 -1.19
C VAL A 56 17.67 0.91 -0.04
N GLY A 57 16.41 0.48 -0.12
CA GLY A 57 15.88 -0.55 0.77
C GLY A 57 16.47 -1.90 0.39
N VAL A 58 17.20 -2.52 1.30
CA VAL A 58 17.85 -3.82 1.11
C VAL A 58 17.11 -4.87 1.91
N GLU A 59 17.17 -6.13 1.44
CA GLU A 59 16.46 -7.28 2.02
C GLU A 59 14.95 -7.03 2.10
N PRO A 60 14.24 -7.05 0.97
CA PRO A 60 12.80 -6.88 0.98
C PRO A 60 12.15 -8.00 1.80
N MET A 61 11.43 -7.60 2.83
CA MET A 61 10.60 -8.45 3.67
C MET A 61 9.15 -8.32 3.24
N ILE A 62 8.49 -9.46 3.00
CA ILE A 62 7.05 -9.51 2.78
C ILE A 62 6.39 -9.69 4.14
N VAL A 63 5.64 -8.69 4.58
CA VAL A 63 4.91 -8.70 5.84
C VAL A 63 3.42 -8.87 5.56
N GLU A 64 2.87 -10.00 6.02
CA GLU A 64 1.42 -10.18 6.06
C GLU A 64 0.88 -9.65 7.40
N ARG A 65 0.18 -8.51 7.37
CA ARG A 65 -0.48 -7.98 8.58
C ARG A 65 -1.87 -8.57 8.72
N VAL A 66 -2.10 -9.32 9.80
CA VAL A 66 -3.42 -9.86 10.15
C VAL A 66 -4.30 -8.71 10.65
N THR A 67 -5.32 -8.35 9.87
CA THR A 67 -6.25 -7.24 10.17
C THR A 67 -7.48 -7.67 10.96
N GLY A 68 -7.77 -8.98 11.01
CA GLY A 68 -8.84 -9.54 11.83
C GLY A 68 -9.35 -10.88 11.31
N ARG A 69 -10.32 -11.44 12.04
CA ARG A 69 -11.01 -12.68 11.66
C ARG A 69 -12.10 -12.40 10.63
N LEU A 70 -12.11 -13.17 9.55
CA LEU A 70 -13.16 -13.08 8.54
C LEU A 70 -14.32 -14.00 8.94
N THR A 71 -15.30 -13.46 9.68
CA THR A 71 -16.48 -14.20 10.13
C THR A 71 -17.64 -14.10 9.14
N TRP A 72 -18.48 -15.14 9.09
CA TRP A 72 -19.73 -15.12 8.30
C TRP A 72 -20.58 -13.87 8.59
N GLY A 73 -20.72 -13.48 9.85
CA GLY A 73 -21.49 -12.29 10.22
C GLY A 73 -20.97 -11.02 9.56
N ARG A 74 -19.65 -10.83 9.50
CA ARG A 74 -19.04 -9.65 8.85
C ARG A 74 -19.26 -9.65 7.34
N VAL A 75 -19.15 -10.82 6.70
CA VAL A 75 -19.29 -10.95 5.24
C VAL A 75 -20.75 -10.81 4.80
N LEU A 76 -21.66 -11.49 5.49
CA LEU A 76 -23.10 -11.37 5.20
C LEU A 76 -23.61 -9.98 5.53
N GLY A 77 -23.13 -9.36 6.62
CA GLY A 77 -23.45 -7.97 6.96
C GLY A 77 -23.00 -6.98 5.88
N ALA A 78 -21.76 -7.11 5.39
CA ALA A 78 -21.24 -6.28 4.30
C ALA A 78 -22.03 -6.52 2.99
N GLY A 79 -22.36 -7.77 2.68
CA GLY A 79 -23.19 -8.14 1.53
C GLY A 79 -24.61 -7.58 1.61
N ALA A 80 -25.24 -7.66 2.78
CA ALA A 80 -26.55 -7.09 3.06
C ALA A 80 -26.56 -5.58 2.88
N ALA A 81 -25.57 -4.88 3.43
CA ALA A 81 -25.46 -3.43 3.31
C ALA A 81 -25.26 -2.97 1.86
N SER A 82 -24.35 -3.62 1.12
CA SER A 82 -24.11 -3.31 -0.29
C SER A 82 -25.34 -3.63 -1.15
N GLY A 83 -26.00 -4.77 -0.91
CA GLY A 83 -27.22 -5.17 -1.60
C GLY A 83 -28.40 -4.26 -1.28
N ALA A 84 -28.58 -3.87 -0.02
CA ALA A 84 -29.60 -2.93 0.42
C ALA A 84 -29.44 -1.57 -0.27
N TRP A 85 -28.20 -1.06 -0.33
CA TRP A 85 -27.92 0.21 -1.00
C TRP A 85 -28.26 0.15 -2.49
N PHE A 86 -27.83 -0.90 -3.19
CA PHE A 86 -28.15 -1.09 -4.60
C PHE A 86 -29.66 -1.28 -4.83
N GLY A 87 -30.31 -2.09 -3.98
CA GLY A 87 -31.75 -2.33 -4.03
C GLY A 87 -32.58 -1.08 -3.76
N LEU A 88 -32.17 -0.27 -2.80
CA LEU A 88 -32.75 1.05 -2.51
C LEU A 88 -32.62 1.97 -3.72
N PHE A 89 -31.44 2.03 -4.32
CA PHE A 89 -31.20 2.83 -5.52
C PHE A 89 -32.12 2.41 -6.68
N VAL A 90 -32.18 1.12 -6.99
CA VAL A 90 -33.08 0.59 -8.03
C VAL A 90 -34.55 0.85 -7.69
N GLY A 91 -34.94 0.65 -6.43
CA GLY A 91 -36.30 0.88 -5.95
C GLY A 91 -36.71 2.36 -6.04
N LEU A 92 -35.80 3.29 -5.75
CA LEU A 92 -36.01 4.72 -5.93
C LEU A 92 -36.21 5.08 -7.40
N LEU A 93 -35.34 4.57 -8.29
CA LEU A 93 -35.49 4.78 -9.73
C LEU A 93 -36.85 4.27 -10.22
N LEU A 94 -37.21 3.03 -9.92
CA LEU A 94 -38.51 2.47 -10.28
C LEU A 94 -39.68 3.27 -9.69
N GLY A 95 -39.53 3.74 -8.45
CA GLY A 95 -40.50 4.60 -7.78
C GLY A 95 -40.74 5.93 -8.49
N MET A 96 -39.72 6.54 -9.10
CA MET A 96 -39.87 7.77 -9.88
C MET A 96 -40.69 7.58 -11.16
N PHE A 97 -40.68 6.38 -11.73
CA PHE A 97 -41.45 6.03 -12.94
C PHE A 97 -42.78 5.31 -12.63
N SER A 98 -43.11 5.08 -11.36
CA SER A 98 -44.30 4.34 -10.94
C SER A 98 -45.52 5.26 -10.79
N THR A 99 -46.59 4.96 -11.51
CA THR A 99 -47.88 5.66 -11.42
C THR A 99 -48.62 5.38 -10.10
N GLY A 100 -48.29 4.28 -9.41
CA GLY A 100 -48.96 3.82 -8.17
C GLY A 100 -48.30 4.27 -6.86
N GLY A 101 -47.31 5.17 -6.92
CA GLY A 101 -46.54 5.64 -5.78
C GLY A 101 -45.19 4.93 -5.61
N ALA A 102 -44.26 5.61 -4.91
CA ALA A 102 -42.85 5.19 -4.84
C ALA A 102 -42.55 4.19 -3.70
N ILE A 103 -43.43 4.05 -2.70
CA ILE A 103 -43.12 3.27 -1.49
C ILE A 103 -42.98 1.77 -1.79
N ALA A 104 -43.89 1.20 -2.57
CA ALA A 104 -43.88 -0.22 -2.91
C ALA A 104 -42.61 -0.67 -3.68
N PRO A 105 -42.18 0.01 -4.77
CA PRO A 105 -40.95 -0.35 -5.47
C PRO A 105 -39.69 -0.11 -4.63
N ILE A 106 -39.67 0.90 -3.76
CA ILE A 106 -38.55 1.14 -2.83
C ILE A 106 -38.38 -0.03 -1.86
N ILE A 107 -39.45 -0.45 -1.19
CA ILE A 107 -39.40 -1.55 -0.22
C ILE A 107 -39.03 -2.87 -0.92
N THR A 108 -39.62 -3.11 -2.09
CA THR A 108 -39.34 -4.32 -2.87
C THR A 108 -37.88 -4.35 -3.33
N GLY A 109 -37.40 -3.24 -3.88
CA GLY A 109 -36.01 -3.08 -4.31
C GLY A 109 -35.03 -3.30 -3.16
N LEU A 110 -35.30 -2.69 -2.00
CA LEU A 110 -34.49 -2.86 -0.79
C LEU A 110 -34.42 -4.34 -0.36
N LEU A 111 -35.56 -5.01 -0.22
CA LEU A 111 -35.61 -6.41 0.23
C LEU A 111 -34.91 -7.35 -0.76
N VAL A 112 -35.23 -7.24 -2.05
CA VAL A 112 -34.63 -8.06 -3.11
C VAL A 112 -33.13 -7.78 -3.20
N GLY A 113 -32.73 -6.52 -3.14
CA GLY A 113 -31.32 -6.12 -3.16
C GLY A 113 -30.55 -6.66 -1.96
N THR A 114 -31.10 -6.59 -0.74
CA THR A 114 -30.48 -7.19 0.45
C THR A 114 -30.31 -8.69 0.30
N VAL A 115 -31.38 -9.42 -0.07
CA VAL A 115 -31.32 -10.89 -0.25
C VAL A 115 -30.30 -11.27 -1.31
N PHE A 116 -30.29 -10.55 -2.43
CA PHE A 116 -29.32 -10.76 -3.50
C PHE A 116 -27.89 -10.48 -3.04
N GLY A 117 -27.65 -9.36 -2.34
CA GLY A 117 -26.33 -8.98 -1.83
C GLY A 117 -25.78 -9.97 -0.82
N VAL A 118 -26.63 -10.46 0.10
CA VAL A 118 -26.29 -11.53 1.05
C VAL A 118 -25.94 -12.81 0.30
N THR A 119 -26.77 -13.24 -0.65
CA THR A 119 -26.55 -14.47 -1.41
C THR A 119 -25.26 -14.40 -2.24
N ALA A 120 -25.03 -13.29 -2.94
CA ALA A 120 -23.82 -13.09 -3.73
C ALA A 120 -22.56 -13.03 -2.85
N ALA A 121 -22.63 -12.39 -1.68
CA ALA A 121 -21.53 -12.40 -0.71
C ALA A 121 -21.29 -13.79 -0.14
N ALA A 122 -22.35 -14.55 0.15
CA ALA A 122 -22.25 -15.93 0.61
C ALA A 122 -21.59 -16.84 -0.43
N ILE A 123 -21.96 -16.72 -1.71
CA ILE A 123 -21.35 -17.49 -2.81
C ILE A 123 -19.87 -17.15 -2.95
N ARG A 124 -19.51 -15.86 -3.00
CA ARG A 124 -18.10 -15.42 -3.09
C ARG A 124 -17.28 -15.88 -1.89
N TYR A 125 -17.86 -15.81 -0.69
CA TYR A 125 -17.21 -16.29 0.51
C TYR A 125 -17.05 -17.80 0.48
N ALA A 126 -18.09 -18.57 0.15
CA ALA A 126 -17.99 -20.02 0.02
C ALA A 126 -16.94 -20.46 -1.00
N ALA A 127 -16.82 -19.76 -2.13
CA ALA A 127 -15.81 -20.04 -3.17
C ALA A 127 -14.37 -19.73 -2.72
N THR A 128 -14.19 -18.82 -1.75
CA THR A 128 -12.88 -18.45 -1.19
C THR A 128 -12.61 -19.08 0.18
N ARG A 129 -13.64 -19.68 0.80
CA ARG A 129 -13.60 -20.32 2.12
C ARG A 129 -12.83 -21.62 2.00
N GLY A 130 -11.79 -21.76 2.82
CA GLY A 130 -10.97 -22.97 2.87
C GLY A 130 -9.46 -22.73 2.85
N ARG A 131 -8.98 -21.49 2.67
CA ARG A 131 -7.52 -21.22 2.71
C ARG A 131 -7.02 -20.25 3.77
N ARG A 132 -7.79 -19.29 4.29
CA ARG A 132 -7.36 -18.40 5.41
C ARG A 132 -8.56 -17.83 6.18
N ASP A 133 -8.65 -18.09 7.50
CA ASP A 133 -9.66 -17.49 8.40
C ASP A 133 -9.30 -16.06 8.85
N PHE A 134 -8.37 -15.43 8.13
CA PHE A 134 -7.79 -14.13 8.45
C PHE A 134 -7.83 -13.23 7.22
N ALA A 135 -8.27 -12.00 7.40
CA ALA A 135 -8.02 -10.94 6.44
C ALA A 135 -6.58 -10.47 6.64
N SER A 136 -5.71 -10.67 5.65
CA SER A 136 -4.35 -10.13 5.67
C SER A 136 -4.16 -9.09 4.58
N VAL A 137 -3.37 -8.07 4.88
CA VAL A 137 -2.83 -7.15 3.88
C VAL A 137 -1.35 -7.46 3.73
N THR A 138 -0.93 -7.69 2.48
CA THR A 138 0.47 -7.95 2.15
C THR A 138 1.16 -6.61 1.91
N GLN A 139 2.23 -6.34 2.65
CA GLN A 139 3.05 -5.16 2.50
C GLN A 139 4.50 -5.57 2.25
N LEU A 140 5.16 -4.90 1.30
CA LEU A 140 6.60 -5.00 1.11
C LEU A 140 7.30 -3.96 1.99
N VAL A 141 8.28 -4.40 2.78
CA VAL A 141 9.06 -3.54 3.70
C VAL A 141 10.54 -3.84 3.47
N ALA A 142 11.43 -2.87 3.60
CA ALA A 142 12.87 -3.13 3.57
C ALA A 142 13.34 -3.61 4.95
N GLY A 143 14.23 -4.60 5.00
CA GLY A 143 14.85 -5.05 6.25
C GLY A 143 15.84 -4.02 6.79
N ARG A 144 16.51 -3.29 5.90
CA ARG A 144 17.37 -2.14 6.21
C ARG A 144 17.44 -1.16 5.05
N TYR A 145 18.03 0.00 5.29
CA TYR A 145 18.24 1.06 4.31
C TYR A 145 19.73 1.36 4.15
N ASP A 146 20.28 1.06 2.98
CA ASP A 146 21.67 1.37 2.64
C ASP A 146 21.71 2.69 1.86
N VAL A 147 22.60 3.59 2.27
CA VAL A 147 22.89 4.83 1.54
C VAL A 147 24.06 4.54 0.60
N LEU A 148 23.79 4.58 -0.70
CA LEU A 148 24.77 4.37 -1.76
C LEU A 148 25.27 5.71 -2.27
N SER A 149 26.56 5.77 -2.62
CA SER A 149 27.16 6.91 -3.31
C SER A 149 27.87 6.46 -4.58
N HIS A 150 27.98 7.37 -5.56
CA HIS A 150 28.82 7.13 -6.73
C HIS A 150 30.28 6.86 -6.30
N PRO A 151 30.99 5.86 -6.88
CA PRO A 151 32.36 5.52 -6.52
C PRO A 151 33.35 6.70 -6.41
N ARG A 152 33.18 7.77 -7.20
CA ARG A 152 34.05 8.95 -7.16
C ARG A 152 33.99 9.74 -5.85
N SER A 153 32.87 9.66 -5.13
CA SER A 153 32.57 10.43 -3.92
C SER A 153 32.34 9.55 -2.69
N ALA A 154 32.32 8.22 -2.88
CA ALA A 154 32.00 7.25 -1.84
C ALA A 154 32.93 7.33 -0.62
N GLU A 155 34.25 7.46 -0.81
CA GLU A 155 35.21 7.51 0.29
C GLU A 155 34.98 8.75 1.18
N ARG A 156 34.79 9.92 0.56
CA ARG A 156 34.49 11.17 1.26
C ARG A 156 33.16 11.07 2.03
N GLY A 157 32.15 10.45 1.43
CA GLY A 157 30.83 10.26 2.07
C GLY A 157 30.92 9.35 3.29
N LYS A 158 31.66 8.25 3.18
CA LYS A 158 31.92 7.32 4.29
C LYS A 158 32.67 7.99 5.44
N ASP A 159 33.68 8.82 5.15
CA ASP A 159 34.41 9.58 6.17
C ASP A 159 33.51 10.56 6.92
N MET A 160 32.61 11.24 6.21
CA MET A 160 31.65 12.17 6.80
C MET A 160 30.64 11.44 7.70
N LEU A 161 30.07 10.33 7.23
CA LEU A 161 29.11 9.54 8.01
C LEU A 161 29.78 8.87 9.23
N THR A 162 31.06 8.50 9.12
CA THR A 162 31.83 7.99 10.26
C THR A 162 31.94 9.07 11.35
N LYS A 163 32.24 10.33 10.99
CA LYS A 163 32.28 11.44 11.97
C LYS A 163 30.93 11.69 12.64
N LEU A 164 29.83 11.51 11.92
CA LEU A 164 28.48 11.60 12.49
C LEU A 164 28.23 10.50 13.51
N ALA A 165 28.59 9.25 13.19
CA ALA A 165 28.41 8.10 14.08
C ALA A 165 29.21 8.21 15.39
N TRP A 166 30.31 8.96 15.40
CA TRP A 166 31.12 9.19 16.61
C TRP A 166 30.56 10.33 17.49
N ARG A 167 29.62 11.12 16.98
CA ARG A 167 29.02 12.28 17.67
C ARG A 167 27.63 11.99 18.24
N SER A 168 27.04 10.85 17.89
CA SER A 168 25.76 10.33 18.40
C SER A 168 25.98 9.32 19.51
#